data_AF-A0A7Y3L1F3-F1
#
_entry.id   AF-A0A7Y3L1F3-F1
#
_cell.length_a   1.000
_cell.length_b   1.000
_cell.length_c   1.000
_cell.angle_alpha   90.00
_cell.angle_beta   90.00
_cell.angle_gamma   90.00
#
_symmetry.space_group_name_H-M   'P 1'
#
loop_
_entity.id
_entity.type
_entity.pdbx_description
1 polymer ?
#
loop_
_entity_poly.entity_id
_entity_poly.type
_entity_poly.pdbx_seq_one_letter_code
_entity_poly.pdbx_strand_id
1 'polypeptide(L)'
;MEILRLFAVSTVLAAGASAQITNIEAKGNLKSFRATKCARSLSNKCTPADLLNDVAQLIEVGKYRSALFPYTLAFAYGVFDQERVADESAHDAVRVLQMRVDDEVGDAKAGRFKKALRAYVDDASAQVKACAELRRIGKPDYAPIYMIQHGMGAFTGQATPDGLVGGFDAAKTWRKILADNMDCSVSGARRTSGEALGHPEEKAAQDSLNSGRSAIAIYYGDWEGVYPRDLKSLSDTKDHFPGYAPKIPVLKLPGLPEISSVEYYDDDVCSGTDGAELNPAKLRGTGKWGYVRPRPNADAASNRGCVGYFFIDSKRTDSKGKPWFLY
;
A
#
# COMPACT_ATOMS: atom_id res chain seq x y z
N MET A 1 -46.15 -64.25 -7.66
CA MET A 1 -45.76 -63.50 -6.45
C MET A 1 -44.41 -62.84 -6.76
N GLU A 2 -44.44 -61.64 -7.34
CA GLU A 2 -43.25 -60.81 -7.49
C GLU A 2 -43.54 -59.46 -6.82
N ILE A 3 -42.67 -59.06 -5.91
CA ILE A 3 -42.75 -57.78 -5.19
C ILE A 3 -41.75 -56.83 -5.86
N LEU A 4 -42.26 -55.92 -6.68
CA LEU A 4 -41.48 -54.84 -7.27
C LEU A 4 -41.33 -53.72 -6.23
N ARG A 5 -40.10 -53.49 -5.75
CA ARG A 5 -39.76 -52.38 -4.85
C ARG A 5 -39.51 -51.10 -5.66
N LEU A 6 -40.35 -50.09 -5.45
CA LEU A 6 -40.17 -48.74 -5.98
C LEU A 6 -39.16 -47.99 -5.11
N PHE A 7 -37.99 -47.63 -5.66
CA PHE A 7 -37.07 -46.67 -5.04
C PHE A 7 -37.43 -45.26 -5.52
N ALA A 8 -37.96 -44.42 -4.64
CA ALA A 8 -38.15 -43.00 -4.90
C ALA A 8 -36.83 -42.27 -4.58
N VAL A 9 -36.06 -41.92 -5.62
CA VAL A 9 -34.91 -41.02 -5.52
C VAL A 9 -35.45 -39.59 -5.43
N SER A 10 -35.38 -38.99 -4.25
CA SER A 10 -35.71 -37.57 -4.04
C SER A 10 -34.47 -36.72 -4.27
N THR A 11 -34.41 -36.03 -5.39
CA THR A 11 -33.35 -35.05 -5.71
C THR A 11 -33.61 -33.77 -4.92
N VAL A 12 -32.80 -33.50 -3.90
CA VAL A 12 -32.82 -32.23 -3.17
C VAL A 12 -32.08 -31.19 -4.01
N LEU A 13 -32.82 -30.26 -4.62
CA LEU A 13 -32.27 -29.05 -5.23
C LEU A 13 -31.88 -28.07 -4.11
N ALA A 14 -30.60 -28.05 -3.74
CA ALA A 14 -30.06 -27.01 -2.89
C ALA A 14 -29.96 -25.71 -3.71
N ALA A 15 -30.90 -24.79 -3.50
CA ALA A 15 -30.79 -23.43 -4.03
C ALA A 15 -29.62 -22.73 -3.31
N GLY A 16 -28.54 -22.45 -4.04
CA GLY A 16 -27.44 -21.64 -3.53
C GLY A 16 -27.93 -20.24 -3.22
N ALA A 17 -27.97 -19.88 -1.95
CA ALA A 17 -28.19 -18.50 -1.55
C ALA A 17 -26.94 -17.69 -1.95
N SER A 18 -27.02 -16.92 -3.03
CA SER A 18 -26.00 -15.93 -3.34
C SER A 18 -26.03 -14.85 -2.26
N ALA A 19 -25.00 -14.78 -1.42
CA ALA A 19 -24.85 -13.67 -0.48
C ALA A 19 -24.76 -12.37 -1.28
N GLN A 20 -25.69 -11.43 -1.04
CA GLN A 20 -25.64 -10.10 -1.65
C GLN A 20 -24.56 -9.28 -0.95
N ILE A 21 -23.43 -9.07 -1.64
CA ILE A 21 -22.38 -8.16 -1.18
C ILE A 21 -22.92 -6.72 -1.31
N THR A 22 -23.14 -6.06 -0.18
CA THR A 22 -23.50 -4.64 -0.15
C THR A 22 -22.24 -3.84 0.17
N ASN A 23 -21.76 -3.05 -0.80
CA ASN A 23 -20.62 -2.18 -0.60
C ASN A 23 -21.07 -0.90 0.15
N ILE A 24 -20.46 -0.64 1.32
CA ILE A 24 -20.73 0.55 2.12
C ILE A 24 -19.60 1.55 1.87
N GLU A 25 -19.93 2.74 1.37
CA GLU A 25 -18.95 3.79 1.11
C GLU A 25 -19.29 5.07 1.89
N ALA A 26 -18.26 5.68 2.49
CA ALA A 26 -18.40 7.01 3.09
C ALA A 26 -18.46 8.09 2.00
N LYS A 27 -19.23 9.15 2.26
CA LYS A 27 -19.45 10.24 1.30
C LYS A 27 -18.13 10.97 1.01
N GLY A 28 -17.64 10.83 -0.21
CA GLY A 28 -16.39 11.46 -0.66
C GLY A 28 -15.18 10.52 -0.67
N ASN A 29 -15.35 9.26 -0.27
CA ASN A 29 -14.37 8.19 -0.39
C ASN A 29 -13.76 8.15 -1.80
N LEU A 30 -12.45 8.39 -1.91
CA LEU A 30 -11.69 8.38 -3.17
C LEU A 30 -12.27 9.28 -4.28
N LYS A 31 -13.10 10.26 -3.92
CA LYS A 31 -13.86 11.03 -4.91
C LYS A 31 -12.96 12.05 -5.61
N SER A 32 -13.00 12.05 -6.94
CA SER A 32 -12.54 13.18 -7.74
C SER A 32 -13.62 14.27 -7.75
N PHE A 33 -13.25 15.49 -7.35
CA PHE A 33 -14.14 16.65 -7.32
C PHE A 33 -13.94 17.57 -8.53
N ARG A 34 -12.85 17.40 -9.27
CA ARG A 34 -12.42 18.30 -10.34
C ARG A 34 -11.91 17.54 -11.57
N ALA A 35 -12.36 16.31 -11.80
CA ALA A 35 -12.07 15.51 -12.99
C ALA A 35 -12.11 16.39 -14.25
N THR A 36 -11.11 16.27 -15.13
CA THR A 36 -10.86 17.05 -16.36
C THR A 36 -10.30 18.48 -16.20
N LYS A 37 -10.38 19.13 -15.02
CA LYS A 37 -9.79 20.47 -14.83
C LYS A 37 -8.29 20.41 -14.62
N CYS A 38 -7.80 19.37 -13.95
CA CYS A 38 -6.38 19.18 -13.66
C CYS A 38 -5.58 18.75 -14.90
N ALA A 39 -6.20 18.04 -15.83
CA ALA A 39 -5.64 17.70 -17.14
C ALA A 39 -5.28 18.93 -17.98
N ARG A 40 -6.00 20.04 -17.79
CA ARG A 40 -5.78 21.29 -18.56
C ARG A 40 -4.80 22.24 -17.86
N SER A 41 -4.81 22.26 -16.53
CA SER A 41 -3.98 23.17 -15.74
C SER A 41 -3.63 22.53 -14.40
N LEU A 42 -2.41 22.01 -14.31
CA LEU A 42 -1.87 21.48 -13.07
C LEU A 42 -1.66 22.62 -12.06
N SER A 43 -2.21 22.44 -10.87
CA SER A 43 -2.12 23.40 -9.78
C SER A 43 -2.14 22.67 -8.44
N ASN A 44 -1.83 23.40 -7.37
CA ASN A 44 -1.91 22.88 -6.01
C ASN A 44 -3.32 22.63 -5.48
N LYS A 45 -4.34 22.86 -6.29
CA LYS A 45 -5.74 22.55 -5.99
C LYS A 45 -6.23 21.26 -6.65
N CYS A 46 -5.31 20.50 -7.24
CA CYS A 46 -5.57 19.19 -7.82
C CYS A 46 -5.29 18.12 -6.78
N THR A 47 -6.29 17.32 -6.44
CA THR A 47 -6.11 16.19 -5.51
C THR A 47 -5.50 14.99 -6.24
N PRO A 48 -4.87 14.04 -5.53
CA PRO A 48 -4.47 12.76 -6.11
C PRO A 48 -5.62 12.02 -6.80
N ALA A 49 -6.85 12.09 -6.26
CA ALA A 49 -8.02 11.51 -6.90
C ALA A 49 -8.33 12.18 -8.26
N ASP A 50 -8.18 13.49 -8.38
CA ASP A 50 -8.34 14.20 -9.66
C ASP A 50 -7.22 13.85 -10.65
N LEU A 51 -5.97 13.90 -10.16
CA LEU A 51 -4.79 13.67 -10.98
C LEU A 51 -4.74 12.24 -11.53
N LEU A 52 -5.06 11.24 -10.70
CA LEU A 52 -5.05 9.84 -11.13
C LEU A 52 -6.21 9.51 -12.07
N ASN A 53 -7.37 10.15 -11.91
CA ASN A 53 -8.44 10.04 -12.90
C ASN A 53 -8.02 10.63 -14.26
N ASP A 54 -7.34 11.79 -14.28
CA ASP A 54 -6.81 12.36 -15.52
C ASP A 54 -5.68 11.49 -16.12
N VAL A 55 -4.86 10.85 -15.28
CA VAL A 55 -3.85 9.88 -15.72
C VAL A 55 -4.48 8.69 -16.42
N ALA A 56 -5.54 8.09 -15.85
CA ALA A 56 -6.26 6.97 -16.48
C ALA A 56 -6.74 7.36 -17.88
N GLN A 57 -7.41 8.52 -18.00
CA GLN A 57 -7.87 9.04 -19.29
C GLN A 57 -6.73 9.24 -20.30
N LEU A 58 -5.57 9.74 -19.87
CA LEU A 58 -4.41 9.93 -20.74
C LEU A 58 -3.80 8.59 -21.19
N ILE A 59 -3.73 7.61 -20.29
CA ILE A 59 -3.24 6.26 -20.60
C ILE A 59 -4.20 5.57 -21.57
N GLU A 60 -5.51 5.73 -21.38
CA GLU A 60 -6.54 5.11 -22.19
C GLU A 60 -6.40 5.47 -23.67
N VAL A 61 -6.10 6.75 -23.96
CA VAL A 61 -5.85 7.25 -25.32
C VAL A 61 -4.38 7.17 -25.76
N GLY A 62 -3.55 6.40 -25.06
CA GLY A 62 -2.15 6.15 -25.42
C GLY A 62 -1.20 7.33 -25.21
N LYS A 63 -1.62 8.40 -24.52
CA LYS A 63 -0.80 9.59 -24.21
C LYS A 63 0.06 9.37 -22.96
N TYR A 64 0.83 8.28 -22.94
CA TYR A 64 1.66 7.89 -21.79
C TYR A 64 2.59 9.00 -21.30
N ARG A 65 3.25 9.72 -22.22
CA ARG A 65 4.18 10.80 -21.87
C ARG A 65 3.50 11.96 -21.14
N SER A 66 2.25 12.27 -21.50
CA SER A 66 1.48 13.33 -20.86
C SER A 66 0.99 12.92 -19.47
N ALA A 67 0.87 11.63 -19.19
CA ALA A 67 0.46 11.09 -17.89
C ALA A 67 1.59 11.07 -16.85
N LEU A 68 2.86 11.15 -17.26
CA LEU A 68 4.02 11.00 -16.38
C LEU A 68 4.03 12.02 -15.23
N PHE A 69 4.03 13.32 -15.56
CA PHE A 69 4.13 14.35 -14.54
C PHE A 69 2.87 14.47 -13.66
N PRO A 70 1.63 14.39 -14.17
CA PRO A 70 0.43 14.29 -13.34
C PRO A 70 0.48 13.13 -12.34
N TYR A 71 0.99 11.97 -12.75
CA TYR A 71 1.20 10.82 -11.85
C TYR A 71 2.25 11.12 -10.77
N THR A 72 3.38 11.72 -11.15
CA THR A 72 4.42 12.18 -10.21
C THR A 72 3.89 13.21 -9.20
N LEU A 73 3.06 14.15 -9.65
CA LEU A 73 2.41 15.14 -8.79
C LEU A 73 1.42 14.47 -7.83
N ALA A 74 0.64 13.50 -8.31
CA ALA A 74 -0.29 12.73 -7.49
C ALA A 74 0.45 11.95 -6.40
N PHE A 75 1.61 11.37 -6.71
CA PHE A 75 2.46 10.71 -5.72
C PHE A 75 2.96 11.68 -4.65
N ALA A 76 3.55 12.81 -5.04
CA ALA A 76 4.05 13.81 -4.08
C ALA A 76 2.94 14.35 -3.17
N TYR A 77 1.75 14.56 -3.72
CA TYR A 77 0.56 15.00 -2.99
C TYR A 77 -0.03 13.91 -2.11
N GLY A 78 0.00 12.66 -2.55
CA GLY A 78 -0.38 11.51 -1.74
C GLY A 78 0.49 11.38 -0.49
N VAL A 79 1.82 11.44 -0.63
CA VAL A 79 2.75 11.41 0.51
C VAL A 79 2.51 12.60 1.45
N PHE A 80 2.27 13.79 0.89
CA PHE A 80 1.94 14.98 1.70
C PHE A 80 0.64 14.80 2.49
N ASP A 81 -0.36 14.19 1.87
CA ASP A 81 -1.65 13.94 2.50
C ASP A 81 -1.54 12.88 3.61
N GLN A 82 -0.77 11.82 3.40
CA GLN A 82 -0.46 10.82 4.44
C GLN A 82 0.18 11.45 5.69
N GLU A 83 1.06 12.44 5.51
CA GLU A 83 1.72 13.13 6.64
C GLU A 83 0.78 14.08 7.41
N ARG A 84 -0.35 14.49 6.83
CA ARG A 84 -1.31 15.42 7.48
C ARG A 84 -2.63 14.81 7.89
N VAL A 85 -2.99 13.63 7.38
CA VAL A 85 -4.21 12.91 7.74
C VAL A 85 -3.93 12.05 8.96
N ALA A 86 -4.72 12.23 10.02
CA ALA A 86 -4.50 11.60 11.32
C ALA A 86 -4.83 10.09 11.32
N ASP A 87 -5.77 9.66 10.50
CA ASP A 87 -6.15 8.26 10.38
C ASP A 87 -5.16 7.51 9.47
N GLU A 88 -4.30 6.68 10.05
CA GLU A 88 -3.32 5.89 9.28
C GLU A 88 -3.98 4.88 8.34
N SER A 89 -5.18 4.38 8.66
CA SER A 89 -5.90 3.47 7.76
C SER A 89 -6.34 4.16 6.47
N ALA A 90 -6.49 5.49 6.49
CA ALA A 90 -6.80 6.29 5.31
C ALA A 90 -5.63 6.35 4.32
N HIS A 91 -4.40 6.06 4.75
CA HIS A 91 -3.20 6.27 3.95
C HIS A 91 -3.14 5.37 2.71
N ASP A 92 -3.85 4.23 2.75
CA ASP A 92 -4.02 3.31 1.62
C ASP A 92 -4.81 3.91 0.45
N ALA A 93 -5.49 5.04 0.63
CA ALA A 93 -6.30 5.69 -0.40
C ALA A 93 -5.54 5.91 -1.71
N VAL A 94 -4.27 6.30 -1.63
CA VAL A 94 -3.44 6.56 -2.82
C VAL A 94 -3.16 5.28 -3.59
N ARG A 95 -2.88 4.17 -2.88
CA ARG A 95 -2.69 2.85 -3.50
C ARG A 95 -3.97 2.39 -4.19
N VAL A 96 -5.12 2.53 -3.53
CA VAL A 96 -6.41 2.15 -4.12
C VAL A 96 -6.73 2.99 -5.36
N LEU A 97 -6.41 4.30 -5.35
CA LEU A 97 -6.55 5.13 -6.55
C LEU A 97 -5.65 4.66 -7.70
N GLN A 98 -4.40 4.26 -7.41
CA GLN A 98 -3.50 3.71 -8.42
C GLN A 98 -4.00 2.38 -8.97
N MET A 99 -4.53 1.50 -8.11
CA MET A 99 -5.16 0.24 -8.54
C MET A 99 -6.34 0.51 -9.48
N ARG A 100 -7.20 1.48 -9.16
CA ARG A 100 -8.30 1.89 -10.05
C ARG A 100 -7.82 2.35 -11.42
N VAL A 101 -6.68 3.06 -11.50
CA VAL A 101 -6.08 3.43 -12.79
C VAL A 101 -5.68 2.18 -13.57
N ASP A 102 -4.99 1.23 -12.93
CA ASP A 102 -4.56 -0.01 -13.57
C ASP A 102 -5.75 -0.84 -14.07
N ASP A 103 -6.80 -0.97 -13.24
CA ASP A 103 -8.05 -1.68 -13.58
C ASP A 103 -8.78 -1.01 -14.75
N GLU A 104 -8.89 0.32 -14.75
CA GLU A 104 -9.60 1.09 -15.78
C GLU A 104 -8.94 0.95 -17.16
N VAL A 105 -7.60 0.97 -17.22
CA VAL A 105 -6.86 0.98 -18.49
C VAL A 105 -6.46 -0.42 -18.96
N GLY A 106 -6.48 -1.40 -18.05
CA GLY A 106 -6.08 -2.78 -18.26
C GLY A 106 -4.57 -3.02 -18.32
N ASP A 107 -4.16 -4.26 -18.01
CA ASP A 107 -2.77 -4.70 -17.83
C ASP A 107 -1.80 -4.27 -18.94
N ALA A 108 -2.24 -4.38 -20.20
CA ALA A 108 -1.38 -4.06 -21.34
C ALA A 108 -1.01 -2.56 -21.39
N LYS A 109 -1.98 -1.67 -21.13
CA LYS A 109 -1.74 -0.22 -21.13
C LYS A 109 -1.04 0.20 -19.84
N ALA A 110 -1.45 -0.36 -18.70
CA ALA A 110 -0.79 -0.16 -17.41
C ALA A 110 0.71 -0.54 -17.48
N GLY A 111 1.03 -1.69 -18.07
CA GLY A 111 2.40 -2.15 -18.27
C GLY A 111 3.24 -1.21 -19.16
N ARG A 112 2.65 -0.69 -20.25
CA ARG A 112 3.31 0.32 -21.10
C ARG A 112 3.56 1.63 -20.34
N PHE A 113 2.58 2.08 -19.57
CA PHE A 113 2.73 3.27 -18.74
C PHE A 113 3.83 3.08 -17.67
N LYS A 114 3.81 1.98 -16.93
CA LYS A 114 4.82 1.65 -15.90
C LYS A 114 6.23 1.60 -16.50
N LYS A 115 6.40 1.07 -17.71
CA LYS A 115 7.68 1.10 -18.44
C LYS A 115 8.11 2.53 -18.78
N ALA A 116 7.19 3.37 -19.26
CA ALA A 116 7.47 4.78 -19.55
C ALA A 116 7.80 5.58 -18.28
N LEU A 117 7.09 5.30 -17.17
CA LEU A 117 7.33 5.91 -15.87
C LEU A 117 8.71 5.56 -15.34
N ARG A 118 9.14 4.30 -15.43
CA ARG A 118 10.51 3.89 -15.04
C ARG A 118 11.58 4.67 -15.82
N ALA A 119 11.43 4.74 -17.15
CA ALA A 119 12.36 5.51 -17.98
C ALA A 119 12.35 7.01 -17.64
N TYR A 120 11.20 7.56 -17.23
CA TYR A 120 11.05 8.95 -16.84
C TYR A 120 11.74 9.28 -15.51
N VAL A 121 11.63 8.40 -14.50
CA VAL A 121 12.28 8.61 -13.19
C VAL A 121 13.79 8.37 -13.26
N ASP A 122 14.26 7.51 -14.16
CA ASP A 122 15.70 7.24 -14.36
C ASP A 122 16.40 8.33 -15.20
N ASP A 123 15.64 9.24 -15.84
CA ASP A 123 16.17 10.34 -16.65
C ASP A 123 16.48 11.58 -15.80
N ALA A 124 17.77 11.88 -15.62
CA ALA A 124 18.23 13.04 -14.85
C ALA A 124 17.72 14.40 -15.38
N SER A 125 17.54 14.55 -16.70
CA SER A 125 16.98 15.78 -17.29
C SER A 125 15.49 15.90 -17.00
N ALA A 126 14.76 14.80 -17.09
CA ALA A 126 13.35 14.72 -16.73
C ALA A 126 13.14 15.04 -15.24
N GLN A 127 14.01 14.49 -14.39
CA GLN A 127 14.03 14.72 -12.96
C GLN A 127 14.22 16.21 -12.59
N VAL A 128 15.20 16.90 -13.21
CA VAL A 128 15.40 18.35 -13.00
C VAL A 128 14.14 19.15 -13.38
N LYS A 129 13.50 18.81 -14.50
CA LYS A 129 12.26 19.47 -14.95
C LYS A 129 11.10 19.19 -14.00
N ALA A 130 10.93 17.94 -13.57
CA ALA A 130 9.90 17.55 -12.61
C ALA A 130 10.05 18.35 -11.30
N CYS A 131 11.26 18.45 -10.77
CA CYS A 131 11.55 19.19 -9.56
C CYS A 131 11.31 20.71 -9.71
N ALA A 132 11.63 21.29 -10.87
CA ALA A 132 11.31 22.69 -11.15
C ALA A 132 9.80 22.92 -11.13
N GLU A 133 9.02 22.04 -11.76
CA GLU A 133 7.56 22.13 -11.78
C GLU A 133 6.92 21.90 -10.41
N LEU A 134 7.38 20.90 -9.66
CA LEU A 134 6.89 20.65 -8.29
C LEU A 134 7.11 21.87 -7.37
N ARG A 135 8.27 22.54 -7.48
CA ARG A 135 8.54 23.77 -6.74
C ARG A 135 7.65 24.92 -7.20
N ARG A 136 7.44 25.06 -8.51
CA ARG A 136 6.59 26.12 -9.10
C ARG A 136 5.12 25.95 -8.70
N ILE A 137 4.60 24.73 -8.72
CA ILE A 137 3.22 24.42 -8.33
C ILE A 137 3.04 24.55 -6.80
N GLY A 138 4.00 24.04 -6.04
CA GLY A 138 3.99 24.11 -4.58
C GLY A 138 3.13 23.06 -3.88
N LYS A 139 3.06 23.17 -2.56
CA LYS A 139 2.34 22.26 -1.67
C LYS A 139 0.83 22.27 -1.93
N PRO A 140 0.09 21.20 -1.57
CA PRO A 140 -1.37 21.17 -1.60
C PRO A 140 -2.05 22.39 -0.97
N ASP A 141 -3.10 22.85 -1.65
CA ASP A 141 -4.06 23.90 -1.25
C ASP A 141 -5.49 23.37 -1.41
N TYR A 142 -5.74 22.22 -0.80
CA TYR A 142 -7.05 21.55 -0.72
C TYR A 142 -7.16 20.78 0.60
N ALA A 143 -8.40 20.47 1.00
CA ALA A 143 -8.68 19.52 2.08
C ALA A 143 -8.63 18.07 1.53
N PRO A 144 -7.90 17.13 2.16
CA PRO A 144 -7.70 15.78 1.63
C PRO A 144 -8.91 14.87 1.90
N ILE A 145 -10.11 15.34 1.53
CA ILE A 145 -11.39 14.65 1.78
C ILE A 145 -11.39 13.25 1.16
N TYR A 146 -10.78 13.09 -0.02
CA TYR A 146 -10.69 11.79 -0.70
C TYR A 146 -10.00 10.72 0.17
N MET A 147 -9.03 11.14 0.99
CA MET A 147 -8.26 10.28 1.89
C MET A 147 -8.98 10.17 3.24
N ILE A 148 -9.39 11.28 3.85
CA ILE A 148 -10.10 11.27 5.14
C ILE A 148 -11.34 10.36 5.09
N GLN A 149 -12.11 10.42 4.00
CA GLN A 149 -13.31 9.61 3.83
C GLN A 149 -13.02 8.16 3.40
N HIS A 150 -11.76 7.83 3.13
CA HIS A 150 -11.33 6.45 2.86
C HIS A 150 -11.01 5.69 4.14
N GLY A 151 -10.50 6.37 5.16
CA GLY A 151 -10.10 5.75 6.42
C GLY A 151 -11.26 5.15 7.21
N MET A 152 -10.93 4.17 8.06
CA MET A 152 -11.87 3.51 8.95
C MET A 152 -12.56 4.47 9.91
N GLY A 153 -11.91 5.58 10.29
CA GLY A 153 -12.49 6.62 11.14
C GLY A 153 -13.78 7.22 10.55
N ALA A 154 -13.92 7.25 9.22
CA ALA A 154 -15.13 7.71 8.55
C ALA A 154 -16.33 6.77 8.75
N PHE A 155 -16.08 5.50 9.08
CA PHE A 155 -17.09 4.46 9.30
C PHE A 155 -17.35 4.21 10.78
N THR A 156 -16.31 4.31 11.62
CA THR A 156 -16.40 4.04 13.07
C THR A 156 -16.77 5.26 13.90
N GLY A 157 -16.76 6.47 13.31
CA GLY A 157 -17.01 7.73 14.02
C GLY A 157 -15.84 8.17 14.92
N GLN A 158 -14.66 7.55 14.76
CA GLN A 158 -13.45 7.84 15.55
C GLN A 158 -12.50 8.85 14.87
N ALA A 159 -12.95 9.52 13.80
CA ALA A 159 -12.15 10.56 13.14
C ALA A 159 -11.94 11.79 14.04
N THR A 160 -10.78 12.44 13.93
CA THR A 160 -10.62 13.80 14.46
C THR A 160 -11.61 14.75 13.77
N PRO A 161 -12.01 15.89 14.39
CA PRO A 161 -13.07 16.74 13.85
C PRO A 161 -12.87 17.19 12.40
N ASP A 162 -11.61 17.38 11.98
CA ASP A 162 -11.24 17.74 10.62
C ASP A 162 -10.46 16.64 9.87
N GLY A 163 -10.21 15.49 10.50
CA GLY A 163 -9.43 14.39 9.96
C GLY A 163 -7.91 14.63 9.89
N LEU A 164 -7.41 15.72 10.48
CA LEU A 164 -6.00 16.14 10.33
C LEU A 164 -5.19 16.03 11.62
N VAL A 165 -3.86 15.92 11.46
CA VAL A 165 -2.89 16.00 12.54
C VAL A 165 -2.77 17.44 13.04
N GLY A 166 -2.91 17.65 14.35
CA GLY A 166 -2.76 18.96 14.97
C GLY A 166 -1.35 19.54 14.83
N GLY A 167 -1.24 20.85 14.57
CA GLY A 167 0.06 21.54 14.48
C GLY A 167 0.90 21.20 13.24
N PHE A 168 0.30 20.63 12.20
CA PHE A 168 0.99 20.21 10.97
C PHE A 168 1.72 21.38 10.25
N ASP A 169 3.04 21.31 10.15
CA ASP A 169 3.86 22.29 9.41
C ASP A 169 3.92 21.92 7.92
N ALA A 170 2.92 22.41 7.18
CA ALA A 170 2.77 22.18 5.76
C ALA A 170 4.00 22.64 4.92
N ALA A 171 4.68 23.71 5.32
CA ALA A 171 5.81 24.23 4.55
C ALA A 171 7.06 23.36 4.74
N LYS A 172 7.33 22.96 5.98
CA LYS A 172 8.42 22.04 6.31
C LYS A 172 8.21 20.66 5.69
N THR A 173 7.00 20.11 5.80
CA THR A 173 6.67 18.80 5.22
C THR A 173 6.83 18.80 3.71
N TRP A 174 6.37 19.85 3.01
CA TRP A 174 6.55 19.93 1.56
C TRP A 174 8.02 19.97 1.16
N ARG A 175 8.86 20.75 1.84
CA ARG A 175 10.31 20.78 1.59
C ARG A 175 10.95 19.42 1.81
N LYS A 176 10.56 18.72 2.88
CA LYS A 176 11.01 17.36 3.19
C LYS A 176 10.64 16.39 2.07
N ILE A 177 9.39 16.39 1.62
CA ILE A 177 8.93 15.51 0.53
C ILE A 177 9.70 15.78 -0.76
N LEU A 178 9.90 17.05 -1.11
CA LEU A 178 10.70 17.39 -2.28
C LEU A 178 12.14 16.87 -2.16
N ALA A 179 12.76 16.96 -0.99
CA ALA A 179 14.14 16.50 -0.79
C ALA A 179 14.26 14.96 -0.72
N ASP A 180 13.41 14.32 0.08
CA ASP A 180 13.57 12.93 0.52
C ASP A 180 12.81 11.95 -0.38
N ASN A 181 11.63 12.33 -0.86
CA ASN A 181 10.76 11.47 -1.67
C ASN A 181 10.88 11.74 -3.16
N MET A 182 11.16 12.99 -3.53
CA MET A 182 11.24 13.42 -4.94
C MET A 182 12.66 13.67 -5.41
N ASP A 183 13.69 13.52 -4.58
CA ASP A 183 15.10 13.82 -4.87
C ASP A 183 15.32 15.18 -5.58
N CYS A 184 14.62 16.20 -5.10
CA CYS A 184 14.74 17.57 -5.57
C CYS A 184 15.76 18.32 -4.70
N SER A 185 17.06 18.05 -4.91
CA SER A 185 18.13 18.82 -4.27
C SER A 185 18.15 20.28 -4.76
N VAL A 186 18.54 21.20 -3.87
CA VAL A 186 18.33 22.66 -4.02
C VAL A 186 19.34 23.36 -4.95
N SER A 187 20.27 22.63 -5.55
CA SER A 187 21.29 23.19 -6.43
C SER A 187 21.84 22.10 -7.32
N GLY A 188 22.19 22.44 -8.56
CA GLY A 188 22.70 21.54 -9.61
C GLY A 188 24.01 20.81 -9.29
N ALA A 189 24.37 20.66 -8.02
CA ALA A 189 25.27 19.62 -7.57
C ALA A 189 24.54 18.29 -7.81
N ARG A 190 24.93 17.63 -8.90
CA ARG A 190 24.75 16.19 -9.07
C ARG A 190 25.29 15.55 -7.80
N ARG A 191 24.40 15.20 -6.86
CA ARG A 191 24.75 14.21 -5.84
C ARG A 191 25.06 12.98 -6.66
N THR A 192 26.32 12.57 -6.67
CA THR A 192 26.67 11.22 -7.10
C THR A 192 25.71 10.30 -6.34
N SER A 193 25.16 9.32 -7.05
CA SER A 193 24.06 8.45 -6.67
C SER A 193 24.26 7.65 -5.36
N GLY A 194 25.30 7.93 -4.57
CA GLY A 194 25.59 7.35 -3.26
C GLY A 194 25.29 8.21 -2.04
N GLU A 195 25.09 9.53 -2.14
CA GLU A 195 24.97 10.42 -0.96
C GLU A 195 23.62 11.14 -0.81
N ALA A 196 22.67 10.91 -1.72
CA ALA A 196 21.40 11.64 -1.77
C ALA A 196 20.19 10.95 -1.15
N LEU A 197 20.22 9.62 -1.05
CA LEU A 197 19.17 8.85 -0.41
C LEU A 197 19.63 8.72 1.04
N GLY A 198 18.93 9.38 1.97
CA GLY A 198 19.03 9.02 3.38
C GLY A 198 18.63 7.55 3.48
N HIS A 199 19.65 6.69 3.43
CA HIS A 199 19.58 5.23 3.49
C HIS A 199 18.60 4.59 2.47
N PRO A 200 18.97 4.47 1.17
CA PRO A 200 18.11 3.87 0.14
C PRO A 200 17.65 2.46 0.48
N GLU A 201 18.48 1.75 1.23
CA GLU A 201 18.21 0.40 1.74
C GLU A 201 17.07 0.42 2.77
N GLU A 202 16.95 1.46 3.59
CA GLU A 202 15.85 1.62 4.55
C GLU A 202 14.51 1.83 3.86
N LYS A 203 14.49 2.71 2.86
CA LYS A 203 13.28 2.94 2.07
C LYS A 203 12.87 1.69 1.29
N ALA A 204 13.82 1.00 0.68
CA ALA A 204 13.57 -0.27 0.00
C ALA A 204 13.04 -1.35 0.96
N ALA A 205 13.58 -1.45 2.18
CA ALA A 205 13.08 -2.37 3.19
C ALA A 205 11.63 -2.06 3.58
N GLN A 206 11.27 -0.79 3.79
CA GLN A 206 9.90 -0.36 4.09
C GLN A 206 8.94 -0.63 2.93
N ASP A 207 9.35 -0.36 1.69
CA ASP A 207 8.51 -0.65 0.51
C ASP A 207 8.27 -2.15 0.33
N SER A 208 9.31 -2.96 0.51
CA SER A 208 9.19 -4.43 0.52
C SER A 208 8.30 -4.93 1.65
N LEU A 209 8.40 -4.34 2.85
CA LEU A 209 7.56 -4.69 4.00
C LEU A 209 6.08 -4.41 3.71
N ASN A 210 5.77 -3.23 3.18
CA ASN A 210 4.41 -2.83 2.81
C ASN A 210 3.84 -3.72 1.70
N SER A 211 4.67 -4.09 0.72
CA SER A 211 4.29 -5.03 -0.33
C SER A 211 3.92 -6.41 0.25
N GLY A 212 4.73 -6.94 1.15
CA GLY A 212 4.45 -8.22 1.82
C GLY A 212 3.17 -8.18 2.68
N ARG A 213 2.96 -7.11 3.44
CA ARG A 213 1.72 -6.89 4.22
C ARG A 213 0.49 -6.80 3.32
N SER A 214 0.60 -6.13 2.19
CA SER A 214 -0.50 -6.02 1.23
C SER A 214 -0.90 -7.41 0.70
N ALA A 215 0.08 -8.23 0.30
CA ALA A 215 -0.19 -9.58 -0.19
C ALA A 215 -0.87 -10.47 0.89
N ILE A 216 -0.44 -10.35 2.15
CA ILE A 216 -1.06 -11.08 3.28
C ILE A 216 -2.47 -10.58 3.56
N ALA A 217 -2.71 -9.27 3.47
CA ALA A 217 -4.04 -8.69 3.68
C ALA A 217 -5.04 -9.11 2.59
N ILE A 218 -4.61 -9.16 1.32
CA ILE A 218 -5.46 -9.66 0.23
C ILE A 218 -5.75 -11.15 0.44
N TYR A 219 -4.74 -11.96 0.77
CA TYR A 219 -4.95 -13.37 1.13
C TYR A 219 -5.97 -13.51 2.26
N TYR A 220 -5.81 -12.75 3.34
CA TYR A 220 -6.73 -12.79 4.47
C TYR A 220 -8.17 -12.46 4.08
N GLY A 221 -8.37 -11.48 3.19
CA GLY A 221 -9.69 -11.12 2.67
C GLY A 221 -10.32 -12.22 1.82
N ASP A 222 -9.55 -12.77 0.87
CA ASP A 222 -10.02 -13.82 -0.05
C ASP A 222 -10.29 -15.15 0.65
N TRP A 223 -9.62 -15.40 1.78
CA TRP A 223 -9.78 -16.60 2.61
C TRP A 223 -10.61 -16.35 3.87
N GLU A 224 -11.56 -15.42 3.82
CA GLU A 224 -12.58 -15.20 4.86
C GLU A 224 -12.02 -15.05 6.28
N GLY A 225 -10.89 -14.33 6.39
CA GLY A 225 -10.24 -14.06 7.67
C GLY A 225 -9.24 -15.13 8.12
N VAL A 226 -8.79 -15.98 7.21
CA VAL A 226 -7.72 -16.96 7.46
C VAL A 226 -6.38 -16.43 6.97
N TYR A 227 -5.41 -16.31 7.88
CA TYR A 227 -4.03 -15.96 7.52
C TYR A 227 -3.28 -17.14 6.89
N PRO A 228 -2.31 -16.88 5.98
CA PRO A 228 -1.54 -17.94 5.35
C PRO A 228 -0.66 -18.66 6.37
N ARG A 229 -0.66 -20.00 6.38
CA ARG A 229 0.22 -20.78 7.29
C ARG A 229 1.70 -20.73 6.88
N ASP A 230 1.95 -20.57 5.58
CA ASP A 230 3.27 -20.45 4.96
C ASP A 230 3.18 -19.36 3.89
N LEU A 231 4.07 -18.37 3.93
CA LEU A 231 4.09 -17.28 2.95
C LEU A 231 4.40 -17.75 1.53
N LYS A 232 4.86 -18.99 1.33
CA LYS A 232 4.92 -19.60 -0.01
C LYS A 232 3.56 -19.68 -0.69
N SER A 233 2.46 -19.79 0.07
CA SER A 233 1.11 -19.81 -0.48
C SER A 233 0.74 -18.49 -1.17
N LEU A 234 1.42 -17.38 -0.83
CA LEU A 234 1.22 -16.10 -1.51
C LEU A 234 1.67 -16.14 -2.98
N SER A 235 2.60 -17.03 -3.31
CA SER A 235 3.12 -17.20 -4.67
C SER A 235 2.57 -18.42 -5.40
N ASP A 236 1.77 -19.25 -4.73
CA ASP A 236 1.19 -20.42 -5.36
C ASP A 236 0.02 -20.01 -6.26
N THR A 237 0.06 -20.44 -7.51
CA THR A 237 -0.94 -20.12 -8.54
C THR A 237 -1.97 -21.24 -8.70
N LYS A 238 -1.83 -22.34 -7.94
CA LYS A 238 -2.63 -23.56 -8.16
C LYS A 238 -4.12 -23.41 -7.89
N ASP A 239 -4.54 -22.47 -7.05
CA ASP A 239 -5.90 -22.42 -6.52
C ASP A 239 -6.70 -21.16 -6.93
N HIS A 240 -6.55 -20.70 -8.18
CA HIS A 240 -7.46 -19.77 -8.90
C HIS A 240 -7.16 -18.26 -8.97
N PHE A 241 -5.97 -17.78 -8.58
CA PHE A 241 -5.55 -16.40 -8.85
C PHE A 241 -4.09 -16.36 -9.33
N PRO A 242 -3.65 -15.36 -10.13
CA PRO A 242 -2.23 -15.07 -10.22
C PRO A 242 -1.78 -14.72 -8.79
N GLY A 243 -0.95 -15.56 -8.16
CA GLY A 243 -0.66 -15.51 -6.72
C GLY A 243 -0.47 -14.09 -6.18
N TYR A 244 -0.96 -13.84 -4.97
CA TYR A 244 -0.97 -12.57 -4.23
C TYR A 244 0.36 -11.80 -4.28
N ALA A 245 1.47 -12.51 -4.39
CA ALA A 245 2.76 -11.95 -4.77
C ALA A 245 3.55 -12.94 -5.65
N PRO A 246 4.26 -12.49 -6.70
CA PRO A 246 5.06 -13.39 -7.54
C PRO A 246 6.18 -14.10 -6.77
N LYS A 247 6.68 -13.48 -5.70
CA LYS A 247 7.62 -14.05 -4.71
C LYS A 247 7.59 -13.21 -3.44
N ILE A 248 8.11 -13.77 -2.35
CA ILE A 248 8.38 -13.01 -1.12
C ILE A 248 9.35 -11.85 -1.45
N PRO A 249 9.05 -10.61 -1.05
CA PRO A 249 9.92 -9.45 -1.28
C PRO A 249 11.33 -9.67 -0.75
N VAL A 250 12.32 -9.05 -1.38
CA VAL A 250 13.69 -9.05 -0.88
C VAL A 250 13.81 -8.00 0.21
N LEU A 251 14.30 -8.41 1.39
CA LEU A 251 14.71 -7.53 2.46
C LEU A 251 16.14 -7.07 2.21
N LYS A 252 16.35 -5.76 2.24
CA LYS A 252 17.68 -5.15 2.14
C LYS A 252 17.84 -4.17 3.29
N LEU A 253 18.56 -4.58 4.33
CA LEU A 253 18.87 -3.72 5.48
C LEU A 253 20.27 -3.12 5.33
N PRO A 254 20.51 -1.91 5.89
CA PRO A 254 21.83 -1.28 5.85
C PRO A 254 22.97 -2.17 6.34
N GLY A 255 23.93 -2.43 5.45
CA GLY A 255 25.13 -3.22 5.73
C GLY A 255 24.87 -4.73 5.92
N LEU A 256 23.74 -5.25 5.45
CA LEU A 256 23.43 -6.68 5.46
C LEU A 256 23.21 -7.22 4.04
N PRO A 257 23.46 -8.51 3.80
CA PRO A 257 23.13 -9.14 2.53
C PRO A 257 21.62 -9.09 2.27
N GLU A 258 21.26 -9.06 0.98
CA GLU A 258 19.86 -9.20 0.55
C GLU A 258 19.33 -10.58 0.91
N ILE A 259 18.19 -10.62 1.59
CA ILE A 259 17.58 -11.85 2.12
C ILE A 259 16.11 -11.89 1.75
N SER A 260 15.61 -13.04 1.31
CA SER A 260 14.17 -13.29 1.10
C SER A 260 13.60 -14.37 2.01
N SER A 261 14.40 -14.91 2.94
CA SER A 261 13.95 -15.93 3.88
C SER A 261 13.07 -15.34 4.97
N VAL A 262 12.17 -16.17 5.50
CA VAL A 262 11.21 -15.81 6.55
C VAL A 262 11.54 -16.60 7.81
N GLU A 263 11.49 -15.92 8.94
CA GLU A 263 11.53 -16.47 10.27
C GLU A 263 10.09 -16.58 10.80
N TYR A 264 9.64 -17.81 11.03
CA TYR A 264 8.28 -18.08 11.49
C TYR A 264 8.20 -18.06 13.01
N TYR A 265 7.25 -17.28 13.51
CA TYR A 265 6.89 -17.18 14.92
C TYR A 265 5.50 -17.76 15.12
N ASP A 266 5.27 -18.38 16.27
CA ASP A 266 3.93 -18.65 16.74
C ASP A 266 3.45 -17.43 17.56
N ASP A 267 2.18 -17.43 17.98
CA ASP A 267 1.55 -16.35 18.74
C ASP A 267 2.19 -16.09 20.12
N ASP A 268 3.11 -16.94 20.57
CA ASP A 268 3.85 -16.74 21.82
C ASP A 268 4.78 -15.52 21.74
N VAL A 269 5.16 -15.07 20.54
CA VAL A 269 5.92 -13.82 20.36
C VAL A 269 5.08 -12.57 20.67
N CYS A 270 3.76 -12.69 20.69
CA CYS A 270 2.86 -11.57 20.93
C CYS A 270 2.89 -11.10 22.41
N SER A 271 2.61 -9.82 22.63
CA SER A 271 2.49 -9.16 23.92
C SER A 271 1.46 -8.02 23.88
N GLY A 272 1.31 -7.32 25.02
CA GLY A 272 0.28 -6.30 25.20
C GLY A 272 -1.02 -6.90 25.73
N THR A 273 -1.92 -6.03 26.20
CA THR A 273 -3.18 -6.42 26.86
C THR A 273 -4.07 -7.28 25.97
N ASP A 274 -3.99 -7.07 24.65
CA ASP A 274 -4.77 -7.81 23.65
C ASP A 274 -3.89 -8.70 22.75
N GLY A 275 -2.59 -8.82 23.06
CA GLY A 275 -1.63 -9.55 22.23
C GLY A 275 -1.28 -8.84 20.91
N ALA A 276 -1.69 -7.60 20.70
CA ALA A 276 -1.54 -6.89 19.41
C ALA A 276 -0.12 -6.39 19.11
N GLU A 277 0.81 -6.52 20.06
CA GLU A 277 2.19 -6.04 19.93
C GLU A 277 3.18 -7.20 19.85
N LEU A 278 4.34 -6.97 19.24
CA LEU A 278 5.46 -7.92 19.28
C LEU A 278 6.24 -7.75 20.58
N ASN A 279 6.58 -8.86 21.24
CA ASN A 279 7.45 -8.84 22.41
C ASN A 279 8.93 -8.80 21.97
N PRO A 280 9.65 -7.67 22.16
CA PRO A 280 11.04 -7.56 21.72
C PRO A 280 11.99 -8.56 22.41
N ALA A 281 11.63 -9.05 23.61
CA ALA A 281 12.42 -10.06 24.31
C ALA A 281 12.34 -11.44 23.66
N LYS A 282 11.26 -11.71 22.91
CA LYS A 282 11.01 -12.99 22.23
C LYS A 282 11.46 -12.99 20.76
N LEU A 283 11.82 -11.83 20.21
CA LEU A 283 12.39 -11.74 18.87
C LEU A 283 13.77 -12.39 18.80
N ARG A 284 13.97 -13.22 17.77
CA ARG A 284 15.24 -13.90 17.47
C ARG A 284 16.27 -12.93 16.87
N GLY A 285 15.82 -11.86 16.23
CA GLY A 285 16.70 -10.82 15.69
C GLY A 285 17.55 -11.31 14.51
N THR A 286 16.97 -12.17 13.66
CA THR A 286 17.69 -12.86 12.58
C THR A 286 18.10 -11.97 11.40
N GLY A 287 17.56 -10.76 11.30
CA GLY A 287 17.71 -9.89 10.13
C GLY A 287 16.92 -10.35 8.91
N LYS A 288 15.98 -11.29 9.09
CA LYS A 288 15.06 -11.81 8.06
C LYS A 288 13.71 -11.11 8.15
N TRP A 289 12.79 -11.47 7.24
CA TRP A 289 11.37 -11.22 7.49
C TRP A 289 10.90 -12.04 8.69
N GLY A 290 10.15 -11.44 9.60
CA GLY A 290 9.40 -12.13 10.62
C GLY A 290 7.95 -12.30 10.18
N TYR A 291 7.37 -13.48 10.44
CA TYR A 291 5.95 -13.71 10.23
C TYR A 291 5.34 -14.50 11.39
N VAL A 292 4.28 -13.95 11.99
CA VAL A 292 3.52 -14.64 13.05
C VAL A 292 2.43 -15.47 12.38
N ARG A 293 2.65 -16.78 12.29
CA ARG A 293 1.71 -17.68 11.60
C ARG A 293 0.60 -18.13 12.55
N PRO A 294 -0.59 -18.47 12.03
CA PRO A 294 -1.61 -19.14 12.82
C PRO A 294 -1.11 -20.53 13.26
N ARG A 295 -1.47 -20.95 14.49
CA ARG A 295 -1.12 -22.27 15.00
C ARG A 295 -1.72 -23.37 14.13
N PRO A 296 -1.08 -24.55 14.03
CA PRO A 296 -1.71 -25.71 13.42
C PRO A 296 -3.05 -25.99 14.11
N ASN A 297 -4.13 -26.07 13.33
CA ASN A 297 -5.51 -26.30 13.78
C ASN A 297 -6.18 -25.15 14.55
N ALA A 298 -5.61 -23.95 14.53
CA ALA A 298 -6.34 -22.75 14.91
C ALA A 298 -7.51 -22.52 13.94
N ASP A 299 -8.72 -22.33 14.44
CA ASP A 299 -9.82 -21.78 13.67
C ASP A 299 -9.63 -20.26 13.50
N ALA A 300 -10.30 -19.65 12.51
CA ALA A 300 -10.17 -18.21 12.26
C ALA A 300 -10.50 -17.36 13.51
N ALA A 301 -11.42 -17.82 14.35
CA ALA A 301 -11.84 -17.18 15.59
C ALA A 301 -10.80 -17.25 16.73
N SER A 302 -9.87 -18.19 16.66
CA SER A 302 -8.79 -18.38 17.64
C SER A 302 -7.52 -17.58 17.34
N ASN A 303 -7.44 -16.95 16.16
CA ASN A 303 -6.39 -15.99 15.84
C ASN A 303 -6.56 -14.74 16.72
N ARG A 304 -5.83 -14.70 17.84
CA ARG A 304 -5.79 -13.53 18.73
C ARG A 304 -4.42 -12.87 18.69
N GLY A 305 -4.39 -11.57 18.95
CA GLY A 305 -3.17 -10.79 19.03
C GLY A 305 -2.52 -10.55 17.67
N CYS A 306 -1.19 -10.70 17.62
CA CYS A 306 -0.37 -10.30 16.49
C CYS A 306 -0.24 -11.35 15.37
N VAL A 307 -1.13 -12.36 15.33
CA VAL A 307 -1.18 -13.36 14.25
C VAL A 307 -1.42 -12.65 12.91
N GLY A 308 -0.65 -13.05 11.89
CA GLY A 308 -0.64 -12.40 10.59
C GLY A 308 0.34 -11.24 10.46
N TYR A 309 1.01 -10.82 11.55
CA TYR A 309 2.05 -9.79 11.46
C TYR A 309 3.22 -10.24 10.60
N PHE A 310 3.49 -9.42 9.59
CA PHE A 310 4.69 -9.43 8.78
C PHE A 310 5.54 -8.23 9.15
N PHE A 311 6.78 -8.47 9.55
CA PHE A 311 7.66 -7.47 10.14
C PHE A 311 9.13 -7.75 9.80
N ILE A 312 10.03 -6.86 10.18
CA ILE A 312 11.48 -7.09 10.04
C ILE A 312 12.01 -7.64 11.37
N ASP A 313 12.46 -8.90 11.39
CA ASP A 313 12.98 -9.55 12.60
C ASP A 313 14.39 -9.05 12.91
N SER A 314 14.49 -7.81 13.38
CA SER A 314 15.75 -7.16 13.70
C SER A 314 15.57 -6.19 14.86
N LYS A 315 16.47 -6.32 15.85
CA LYS A 315 16.59 -5.39 16.97
C LYS A 315 17.45 -4.17 16.62
N ARG A 316 18.04 -4.15 15.42
CA ARG A 316 18.76 -2.96 14.92
C ARG A 316 17.76 -1.82 14.75
N THR A 317 18.28 -0.60 14.80
CA THR A 317 17.50 0.59 14.48
C THR A 317 17.77 1.02 13.06
N ASP A 318 16.82 1.77 12.51
CA ASP A 318 17.03 2.61 11.33
C ASP A 318 17.93 3.81 11.66
N SER A 319 18.12 4.66 10.66
CA SER A 319 18.86 5.93 10.74
C SER A 319 18.27 6.95 11.73
N LYS A 320 17.01 6.79 12.14
CA LYS A 320 16.31 7.65 13.10
C LYS A 320 16.28 7.06 14.51
N GLY A 321 16.90 5.91 14.73
CA GLY A 321 16.89 5.21 16.02
C GLY A 321 15.61 4.41 16.29
N LYS A 322 14.69 4.27 15.33
CA LYS A 322 13.50 3.42 15.45
C LYS A 322 13.89 1.95 15.20
N PRO A 323 13.61 1.03 16.14
CA PRO A 323 13.82 -0.40 15.93
C PRO A 323 13.06 -0.94 14.73
N TRP A 324 13.71 -1.80 13.93
CA TRP A 324 13.15 -2.32 12.69
C TRP A 324 11.88 -3.16 12.88
N PHE A 325 11.77 -3.90 13.98
CA PHE A 325 10.57 -4.70 14.28
C PHE A 325 9.33 -3.85 14.62
N LEU A 326 9.47 -2.54 14.82
CA LEU A 326 8.35 -1.60 15.05
C LEU A 326 7.83 -0.95 13.76
N TYR A 327 8.44 -1.28 12.62
CA TYR A 327 7.87 -0.96 11.31
C TYR A 327 6.82 -1.98 10.97
#